data_AF-A0A6G7J6G9-F1
#
_entry.id   AF-A0A6G7J6G9-F1
#
_cell.length_a   1.000
_cell.length_b   1.000
_cell.length_c   1.000
_cell.angle_alpha   90.00
_cell.angle_beta   90.00
_cell.angle_gamma   90.00
#
_symmetry.space_group_name_H-M   'P 1'
#
loop_
_entity.id
_entity.type
_entity.pdbx_description
1 polymer ?
#
loop_
_entity_poly.entity_id
_entity_poly.type
_entity_poly.pdbx_seq_one_letter_code
_entity_poly.pdbx_strand_id
1 'polypeptide(L)'
;MSAKKDHVEQKAGKEFKLGRTSKVLMVLAALLLVFSFIAPWLLTRYSLMDMAPYGTIGDTLGGIMNPFIAAAGVISTFLAFYMQVRANKLQRELFEEQIIEERNRFKLDLGEQQKQFKQTAFEQRFYEMLRLHKENIDEMSYVVRPVNKESKEVYGRKVFVEFLKEVETIYAIVKHYFPMEDKAFHIDLAYSYFFQGIGVQDLRYAQKSSKDPYDKARKGIMQINLIHKNRGGAAPGLNGIAHHTGNRIKKLPHCWLGYGHSSQLGHYYRHLYQTVKFVAKEPEEFISYEEKRSYLRTLRAQLSNEEQAMLFYNYKSKYGSKWDSPENKFITDYRMIHNLNNGLLIYDFDLKEEFDLKNNPQYRKEIGRDDDHLFEFQEYWG
;
A
#
# COMPACT_ATOMS: atom_id res chain seq x y z
N MET A 1 14.90 -3.25 30.25
CA MET A 1 15.51 -1.97 30.69
C MET A 1 15.82 -1.93 32.18
N SER A 2 14.92 -2.37 33.09
CA SER A 2 15.16 -2.33 34.55
C SER A 2 16.40 -3.12 35.00
N ALA A 3 16.51 -4.41 34.65
CA ALA A 3 17.60 -5.28 35.11
C ALA A 3 19.03 -4.89 34.65
N LYS A 4 19.16 -4.04 33.61
CA LYS A 4 20.45 -3.61 33.06
C LYS A 4 20.93 -2.29 33.68
N LYS A 5 19.98 -1.41 34.03
CA LYS A 5 20.23 -0.20 34.82
C LYS A 5 20.77 -0.55 36.21
N ASP A 6 20.18 -1.57 36.84
CA ASP A 6 20.65 -2.15 38.10
C ASP A 6 22.09 -2.69 37.99
N HIS A 7 22.46 -3.22 36.83
CA HIS A 7 23.79 -3.79 36.59
C HIS A 7 24.88 -2.72 36.42
N VAL A 8 24.55 -1.59 35.79
CA VAL A 8 25.44 -0.42 35.64
C VAL A 8 25.58 0.30 36.98
N GLU A 9 24.49 0.50 37.72
CA GLU A 9 24.53 1.07 39.08
C GLU A 9 25.32 0.18 40.06
N GLN A 10 25.17 -1.15 40.00
CA GLN A 10 25.99 -2.07 40.80
C GLN A 10 27.47 -2.06 40.41
N LYS A 11 27.79 -1.89 39.12
CA LYS A 11 29.18 -1.82 38.63
C LYS A 11 29.83 -0.50 39.04
N ALA A 12 29.13 0.63 38.90
CA ALA A 12 29.57 1.94 39.38
C ALA A 12 29.72 1.95 40.92
N GLY A 13 28.80 1.32 41.67
CA GLY A 13 28.88 1.21 43.12
C GLY A 13 30.00 0.29 43.63
N LYS A 14 30.38 -0.74 42.87
CA LYS A 14 31.57 -1.57 43.16
C LYS A 14 32.87 -0.83 42.84
N GLU A 15 32.91 -0.06 41.77
CA GLU A 15 34.07 0.76 41.40
C GLU A 15 34.27 1.93 42.37
N PHE A 16 33.23 2.57 42.90
CA PHE A 16 33.40 3.68 43.83
C PHE A 16 33.97 3.29 45.22
N LYS A 17 34.10 2.00 45.54
CA LYS A 17 34.74 1.58 46.78
C LYS A 17 36.24 1.93 46.74
N LEU A 18 36.69 2.70 47.74
CA LEU A 18 38.11 2.99 47.93
C LEU A 18 38.89 1.67 48.08
N GLY A 19 39.93 1.52 47.27
CA GLY A 19 40.88 0.41 47.37
C GLY A 19 41.58 0.39 48.73
N ARG A 20 42.06 -0.79 49.15
CA ARG A 20 42.78 -0.98 50.41
C ARG A 20 43.98 -0.03 50.54
N THR A 21 44.69 0.21 49.44
CA THR A 21 45.83 1.13 49.34
C THR A 21 45.43 2.59 49.55
N SER A 22 44.37 3.07 48.91
CA SER A 22 43.83 4.42 49.09
C SER A 22 43.39 4.68 50.54
N LYS A 23 42.78 3.68 51.20
CA LYS A 23 42.42 3.78 52.63
C LYS A 23 43.65 3.86 53.53
N VAL A 24 44.66 3.04 53.27
CA VAL A 24 45.93 3.05 54.01
C VAL A 24 46.66 4.38 53.85
N LEU A 25 46.73 4.92 52.63
CA LEU A 25 47.34 6.22 52.34
C LEU A 25 46.62 7.38 53.04
N MET A 26 45.28 7.34 53.07
CA MET A 26 44.47 8.33 53.78
C MET A 26 44.70 8.28 55.30
N VAL A 27 44.76 7.09 55.89
CA VAL A 27 45.09 6.89 57.32
C VAL A 27 46.52 7.36 57.60
N LEU A 28 47.48 7.04 56.72
CA LEU A 28 48.87 7.47 56.85
C LEU A 28 49.00 9.00 56.79
N ALA A 29 48.32 9.67 55.86
CA ALA A 29 48.30 11.13 55.78
C ALA A 29 47.69 11.76 57.05
N ALA A 30 46.61 11.19 57.57
CA ALA A 30 46.01 11.64 58.83
C ALA A 30 46.95 11.45 60.03
N LEU A 31 47.64 10.30 60.10
CA LEU A 31 48.64 10.02 61.14
C LEU A 31 49.84 10.96 61.04
N LEU A 32 50.33 11.28 59.84
CA LEU A 32 51.41 12.24 59.63
C LEU A 32 51.01 13.67 60.05
N LEU A 33 49.77 14.07 59.79
CA LEU A 33 49.23 15.35 60.28
C LEU A 33 49.13 15.38 61.80
N VAL A 34 48.63 14.33 62.44
CA VAL A 34 48.57 14.27 63.91
C VAL A 34 49.99 14.24 64.50
N PHE A 35 50.89 13.46 63.89
CA PHE A 35 52.28 13.37 64.30
C PHE A 35 53.01 14.70 64.13
N SER A 36 52.66 15.54 63.14
CA SER A 36 53.30 16.85 62.99
C SER A 36 53.11 17.72 64.23
N PHE A 37 52.00 17.61 64.96
CA PHE A 37 51.79 18.36 66.20
C PHE A 37 52.51 17.75 67.42
N ILE A 38 52.85 16.45 67.37
CA ILE A 38 53.53 15.71 68.46
C ILE A 38 55.05 15.72 68.27
N ALA A 39 55.54 15.76 67.03
CA ALA A 39 56.94 15.68 66.66
C ALA A 39 57.82 16.74 67.33
N PRO A 40 57.42 18.02 67.46
CA PRO A 40 58.24 19.02 68.13
C PRO A 40 58.43 18.71 69.60
N TRP A 41 57.39 18.24 70.30
CA TRP A 41 57.48 17.83 71.71
C TRP A 41 58.39 16.60 71.90
N LEU A 42 58.30 15.63 70.99
CA LEU A 42 59.07 14.38 71.06
C LEU A 42 60.56 14.59 70.72
N LEU A 43 60.85 15.30 69.62
CA LEU A 43 62.20 15.46 69.07
C LEU A 43 63.03 16.51 69.83
N THR A 44 62.40 17.48 70.49
CA THR A 44 63.11 18.44 71.36
C THR A 44 63.49 17.84 72.72
N ARG A 45 62.70 16.90 73.26
CA ARG A 45 62.93 16.27 74.57
C ARG A 45 64.08 15.24 74.57
N TYR A 46 64.35 14.62 73.42
CA TYR A 46 65.41 13.63 73.22
C TYR A 46 66.53 14.14 72.30
N SER A 47 66.70 15.46 72.19
CA SER A 47 67.72 16.07 71.32
C SER A 47 69.14 15.79 71.84
N LEU A 48 70.02 15.29 70.95
CA LEU A 48 71.47 15.18 71.15
C LEU A 48 72.23 16.45 70.73
N MET A 49 71.56 17.45 70.15
CA MET A 49 72.15 18.71 69.68
C MET A 49 71.57 19.92 70.42
N ASP A 50 72.45 20.80 70.87
CA ASP A 50 72.13 22.01 71.63
C ASP A 50 71.61 23.11 70.69
N MET A 51 70.29 23.34 70.70
CA MET A 51 69.59 24.25 69.78
C MET A 51 69.53 25.69 70.33
N ALA A 52 70.40 26.05 71.26
CA ALA A 52 70.47 27.38 71.87
C ALA A 52 70.80 28.56 70.92
N PRO A 53 71.51 28.42 69.77
CA PRO A 53 71.87 29.57 68.94
C PRO A 53 70.86 29.91 67.83
N TYR A 54 69.82 29.12 67.58
CA TYR A 54 68.87 29.37 66.48
C TYR A 54 67.72 30.28 66.97
N GLY A 55 67.87 31.57 66.70
CA GLY A 55 66.91 32.60 67.05
C GLY A 55 65.55 32.42 66.37
N THR A 56 64.63 31.81 67.12
CA THR A 56 63.17 31.96 67.21
C THR A 56 62.51 30.59 67.30
N ILE A 57 61.78 30.34 68.40
CA ILE A 57 61.05 29.10 68.67
C ILE A 57 60.14 28.71 67.47
N GLY A 58 59.63 29.71 66.74
CA GLY A 58 58.84 29.52 65.52
C GLY A 58 59.58 28.80 64.40
N ASP A 59 60.87 29.08 64.17
CA ASP A 59 61.65 28.50 63.08
C ASP A 59 62.00 27.04 63.33
N THR A 60 62.32 26.68 64.58
CA THR A 60 62.58 25.29 64.98
C THR A 60 61.32 24.44 64.98
N LEU A 61 60.19 24.97 65.48
CA LEU A 61 58.90 24.31 65.39
C LEU A 61 58.48 24.11 63.93
N GLY A 62 58.59 25.15 63.10
CA GLY A 62 58.32 25.08 61.67
C GLY A 62 59.20 24.06 60.94
N GLY A 63 60.51 24.03 61.22
CA GLY A 63 61.44 23.09 60.61
C GLY A 63 61.15 21.62 60.92
N ILE A 64 60.62 21.32 62.09
CA ILE A 64 60.23 19.95 62.50
C ILE A 64 58.81 19.60 62.01
N MET A 65 57.86 20.53 62.05
CA MET A 65 56.46 20.27 61.67
C MET A 65 56.27 20.21 60.15
N ASN A 66 56.89 21.13 59.41
CA ASN A 66 56.65 21.34 57.98
C ASN A 66 56.91 20.09 57.13
N PRO A 67 57.95 19.26 57.36
CA PRO A 67 58.17 18.03 56.59
C PRO A 67 57.00 17.04 56.68
N PHE A 68 56.39 16.88 57.86
CA PHE A 68 55.26 15.96 58.06
C PHE A 68 53.96 16.52 57.48
N ILE A 69 53.72 17.83 57.63
CA ILE A 69 52.58 18.51 57.00
C ILE A 69 52.70 18.45 55.47
N ALA A 70 53.90 18.71 54.93
CA ALA A 70 54.18 18.63 53.50
C ALA A 70 54.00 17.20 52.97
N ALA A 71 54.51 16.19 53.67
CA ALA A 71 54.31 14.78 53.30
C ALA A 71 52.82 14.39 53.28
N ALA A 72 52.05 14.78 54.29
CA ALA A 72 50.62 14.55 54.32
C ALA A 72 49.87 15.31 53.22
N GLY A 73 50.29 16.55 52.91
CA GLY A 73 49.77 17.36 51.81
C GLY A 73 50.01 16.71 50.45
N VAL A 74 51.21 16.18 50.20
CA VAL A 74 51.54 15.44 48.96
C VAL A 74 50.70 14.17 48.83
N ILE A 75 50.56 13.38 49.90
CA ILE A 75 49.73 12.16 49.88
C ILE A 75 48.26 12.50 49.64
N SER A 76 47.74 13.53 50.29
CA SER A 76 46.34 13.98 50.13
C SER A 76 46.08 14.51 48.73
N THR A 77 47.00 15.30 48.20
CA THR A 77 46.94 15.84 46.83
C THR A 77 46.99 14.72 45.80
N PHE A 78 47.92 13.76 45.97
CA PHE A 78 47.99 12.56 45.14
C PHE A 78 46.70 11.75 45.17
N LEU A 79 46.11 11.55 46.36
CA LEU A 79 44.85 10.82 46.51
C LEU A 79 43.68 11.53 45.81
N ALA A 80 43.61 12.86 45.94
CA ALA A 80 42.61 13.67 45.25
C ALA A 80 42.72 13.54 43.73
N PHE A 81 43.93 13.71 43.18
CA PHE A 81 44.19 13.51 41.74
C PHE A 81 43.88 12.08 41.28
N TYR A 82 44.25 11.07 42.07
CA TYR A 82 43.96 9.67 41.76
C TYR A 82 42.46 9.40 41.68
N MET A 83 41.67 9.90 42.64
CA MET A 83 40.21 9.76 42.62
C MET A 83 39.59 10.52 41.44
N GLN A 84 40.10 11.70 41.09
CA GLN A 84 39.64 12.47 39.94
C GLN A 84 39.90 11.76 38.61
N VAL A 85 41.10 11.19 38.42
CA VAL A 85 41.43 10.40 37.22
C VAL A 85 40.52 9.17 37.10
N ARG A 86 40.23 8.50 38.23
CA ARG A 86 39.32 7.35 38.25
C ARG A 86 37.89 7.76 37.90
N ALA A 87 37.39 8.85 38.48
CA ALA A 87 36.06 9.38 38.18
C ALA A 87 35.93 9.75 36.70
N ASN A 88 36.93 10.40 36.11
CA ASN A 88 36.95 10.75 34.68
C ASN A 88 36.93 9.51 33.77
N LYS A 89 37.65 8.44 34.13
CA LYS A 89 37.61 7.17 33.38
C LYS A 89 36.22 6.56 33.40
N LEU A 90 35.62 6.44 34.58
CA LEU A 90 34.26 5.90 34.72
C LEU A 90 33.22 6.75 33.98
N GLN A 91 33.34 8.07 34.08
CA GLN A 91 32.46 9.01 33.35
C GLN A 91 32.59 8.82 31.84
N ARG A 92 33.81 8.63 31.33
CA ARG A 92 34.05 8.37 29.91
C ARG A 92 33.44 7.04 29.47
N GLU A 93 33.59 5.98 30.26
CA GLU A 93 33.00 4.66 29.96
C GLU A 93 31.46 4.74 29.91
N LEU A 94 30.83 5.38 30.90
CA LEU A 94 29.38 5.58 30.93
C LEU A 94 28.89 6.42 29.75
N PHE A 95 29.64 7.46 29.39
CA PHE A 95 29.32 8.31 28.24
C PHE A 95 29.42 7.54 26.92
N GLU A 96 30.46 6.72 26.75
CA GLU A 96 30.61 5.85 25.58
C GLU A 96 29.47 4.83 25.48
N GLU A 97 29.08 4.20 26.60
CA GLU A 97 27.92 3.29 26.64
C GLU A 97 26.61 4.03 26.27
N GLN A 98 26.38 5.24 26.79
CA GLN A 98 25.20 6.05 26.45
C GLN A 98 25.13 6.39 24.97
N ILE A 99 26.24 6.83 24.36
CA ILE A 99 26.29 7.12 22.91
C ILE A 99 25.93 5.87 22.10
N ILE A 100 26.41 4.69 22.50
CA ILE A 100 26.11 3.44 21.81
C ILE A 100 24.61 3.11 21.92
N GLU A 101 24.02 3.25 23.11
CA GLU A 101 22.59 3.01 23.32
C GLU A 101 21.71 3.99 22.54
N GLU A 102 22.03 5.28 22.57
CA GLU A 102 21.32 6.31 21.79
C GLU A 102 21.43 6.05 20.30
N ARG A 103 22.62 5.71 19.81
CA ARG A 103 22.83 5.37 18.40
C ARG A 103 22.01 4.14 17.99
N ASN A 104 21.90 3.14 18.85
CA ASN A 104 21.10 1.94 18.58
C ASN A 104 19.61 2.26 18.56
N ARG A 105 19.12 3.06 19.53
CA ARG A 105 17.72 3.53 19.55
C ARG A 105 17.40 4.35 18.30
N PHE A 106 18.25 5.32 17.97
CA PHE A 106 18.09 6.15 16.78
C PHE A 106 18.02 5.32 15.49
N LYS A 107 18.84 4.27 15.36
CA LYS A 107 18.77 3.35 14.22
C LYS A 107 17.45 2.57 14.14
N LEU A 108 16.90 2.15 15.29
CA LEU A 108 15.61 1.47 15.36
C LEU A 108 14.48 2.43 14.96
N ASP A 109 14.45 3.62 15.57
CA ASP A 109 13.45 4.65 15.29
C ASP A 109 13.45 5.06 13.81
N LEU A 110 14.64 5.23 13.21
CA LEU A 110 14.77 5.49 11.77
C LEU A 110 14.21 4.35 10.91
N GLY A 111 14.45 3.10 11.31
CA GLY A 111 13.92 1.94 10.59
C GLY A 111 12.39 1.89 10.62
N GLU A 112 11.79 2.14 11.79
CA GLU A 112 10.34 2.23 11.95
C GLU A 112 9.74 3.40 11.16
N GLN A 113 10.36 4.59 11.22
CA GLN A 113 9.94 5.75 10.43
C GLN A 113 10.01 5.49 8.93
N GLN A 114 11.07 4.83 8.44
CA GLN A 114 11.17 4.47 7.02
C GLN A 114 10.06 3.50 6.60
N LYS A 115 9.70 2.53 7.46
CA LYS A 115 8.58 1.61 7.21
C LYS A 115 7.26 2.36 7.15
N GLN A 116 6.99 3.22 8.14
CA GLN A 116 5.76 4.01 8.21
C GLN A 116 5.65 4.98 7.02
N PHE A 117 6.75 5.62 6.63
CA PHE A 117 6.79 6.50 5.46
C PHE A 117 6.44 5.74 4.18
N LYS A 118 6.99 4.53 3.97
CA LYS A 118 6.66 3.69 2.82
C LYS A 118 5.17 3.32 2.79
N GLN A 119 4.62 2.90 3.93
CA GLN A 119 3.18 2.58 4.05
C GLN A 119 2.31 3.80 3.73
N THR A 120 2.62 4.95 4.32
CA THR A 120 1.88 6.20 4.09
C THR A 120 1.97 6.65 2.62
N ALA A 121 3.16 6.57 2.01
CA ALA A 121 3.34 6.93 0.61
C ALA A 121 2.58 5.99 -0.34
N PHE A 122 2.55 4.69 -0.03
CA PHE A 122 1.73 3.72 -0.75
C PHE A 122 0.24 4.06 -0.65
N GLU A 123 -0.27 4.30 0.57
CA GLU A 123 -1.67 4.63 0.83
C GLU A 123 -2.09 5.90 0.10
N GLN A 124 -1.30 6.97 0.20
CA GLN A 124 -1.55 8.22 -0.50
C GLN A 124 -1.66 8.02 -2.02
N ARG A 125 -0.74 7.25 -2.60
CA ARG A 125 -0.77 6.92 -4.03
C ARG A 125 -1.98 6.07 -4.39
N PHE A 126 -2.37 5.11 -3.54
CA PHE A 126 -3.58 4.31 -3.74
C PHE A 126 -4.83 5.19 -3.77
N TYR A 127 -5.03 6.04 -2.75
CA TYR A 127 -6.19 6.92 -2.67
C TYR A 127 -6.23 7.96 -3.79
N GLU A 128 -5.08 8.43 -4.25
CA GLU A 128 -5.01 9.32 -5.42
C GLU A 128 -5.46 8.61 -6.70
N MET A 129 -5.04 7.36 -6.93
CA MET A 129 -5.54 6.59 -8.07
C MET A 129 -7.04 6.27 -7.95
N LEU A 130 -7.53 6.04 -6.73
CA LEU A 130 -8.97 5.86 -6.47
C LEU A 130 -9.76 7.13 -6.83
N ARG A 131 -9.23 8.31 -6.47
CA ARG A 131 -9.79 9.61 -6.83
C ARG A 131 -9.82 9.81 -8.35
N LEU A 132 -8.69 9.58 -9.04
CA LEU A 132 -8.60 9.67 -10.49
C LEU A 132 -9.56 8.71 -11.21
N HIS A 133 -9.78 7.52 -10.65
CA HIS A 133 -10.77 6.59 -11.18
C HIS A 133 -12.19 7.14 -11.07
N LYS A 134 -12.54 7.75 -9.93
CA LYS A 134 -13.83 8.41 -9.75
C LYS A 134 -14.00 9.60 -10.71
N GLU A 135 -12.96 10.41 -10.91
CA GLU A 135 -12.98 11.53 -11.86
C GLU A 135 -13.23 11.05 -13.29
N ASN A 136 -12.56 9.97 -13.72
CA ASN A 136 -12.83 9.36 -15.02
C ASN A 136 -14.31 8.97 -15.19
N ILE A 137 -14.96 8.46 -14.12
CA ILE A 137 -16.38 8.11 -14.15
C ILE A 137 -17.22 9.38 -14.24
N ASP A 138 -16.96 10.37 -13.39
CA ASP A 138 -17.74 11.61 -13.32
C ASP A 138 -17.66 12.41 -14.64
N GLU A 139 -16.54 12.32 -15.36
CA GLU A 139 -16.35 12.90 -16.70
C GLU A 139 -17.04 12.11 -17.82
N MET A 140 -17.47 10.86 -17.58
CA MET A 140 -18.15 10.08 -18.61
C MET A 140 -19.47 10.71 -19.00
N SER A 141 -19.68 10.81 -20.31
CA SER A 141 -20.90 11.29 -20.90
C SER A 141 -21.32 10.43 -22.08
N TYR A 142 -22.63 10.27 -22.25
CA TYR A 142 -23.20 9.55 -23.37
C TYR A 142 -24.55 10.15 -23.78
N VAL A 143 -24.77 10.29 -25.09
CA VAL A 143 -26.02 10.84 -25.62
C VAL A 143 -26.98 9.70 -25.92
N VAL A 144 -28.04 9.57 -25.10
CA VAL A 144 -29.14 8.66 -25.39
C VAL A 144 -30.14 9.30 -26.34
N ARG A 145 -30.65 8.50 -27.27
CA ARG A 145 -31.52 8.92 -28.38
C ARG A 145 -32.77 8.04 -28.43
N PRO A 146 -33.67 8.15 -27.44
CA PRO A 146 -34.93 7.43 -27.44
C PRO A 146 -35.77 7.73 -28.70
N VAL A 147 -36.49 6.73 -29.21
CA VAL A 147 -37.42 6.94 -30.33
C VAL A 147 -38.59 7.81 -29.87
N ASN A 148 -39.04 8.73 -30.73
CA ASN A 148 -40.13 9.67 -30.48
C ASN A 148 -39.91 10.63 -29.30
N LYS A 149 -38.67 10.78 -28.82
CA LYS A 149 -38.30 11.69 -27.73
C LYS A 149 -37.03 12.44 -28.07
N GLU A 150 -36.79 13.55 -27.39
CA GLU A 150 -35.56 14.31 -27.57
C GLU A 150 -34.34 13.53 -27.07
N SER A 151 -33.20 13.75 -27.73
CA SER A 151 -31.93 13.20 -27.26
C SER A 151 -31.56 13.88 -25.94
N LYS A 152 -31.04 13.10 -24.99
CA LYS A 152 -30.57 13.64 -23.71
C LYS A 152 -29.20 13.07 -23.40
N GLU A 153 -28.40 13.85 -22.69
CA GLU A 153 -27.11 13.38 -22.21
C GLU A 153 -27.29 12.68 -20.86
N VAL A 154 -26.57 11.58 -20.67
CA VAL A 154 -26.43 10.87 -19.40
C VAL A 154 -24.97 10.93 -18.99
N TYR A 155 -24.74 11.05 -17.69
CA TYR A 155 -23.40 11.24 -17.13
C TYR A 155 -23.10 10.22 -16.03
N GLY A 156 -21.81 10.02 -15.77
CA GLY A 156 -21.35 9.19 -14.66
C GLY A 156 -21.78 7.73 -14.81
N ARG A 157 -22.09 7.10 -13.69
CA ARG A 157 -22.49 5.68 -13.62
C ARG A 157 -23.66 5.28 -14.52
N LYS A 158 -24.59 6.21 -14.80
CA LYS A 158 -25.74 5.94 -15.68
C LYS A 158 -25.34 5.62 -17.12
N VAL A 159 -24.15 6.04 -17.53
CA VAL A 159 -23.59 5.71 -18.85
C VAL A 159 -23.41 4.20 -19.01
N PHE A 160 -22.97 3.50 -17.97
CA PHE A 160 -22.74 2.04 -18.02
C PHE A 160 -24.03 1.25 -18.26
N VAL A 161 -25.18 1.73 -17.76
CA VAL A 161 -26.50 1.13 -18.05
C VAL A 161 -26.80 1.15 -19.56
N GLU A 162 -26.41 2.23 -20.25
CA GLU A 162 -26.64 2.37 -21.68
C GLU A 162 -25.60 1.60 -22.50
N PHE A 163 -24.35 1.53 -22.03
CA PHE A 163 -23.32 0.67 -22.61
C PHE A 163 -23.69 -0.81 -22.56
N LEU A 164 -24.26 -1.28 -21.46
CA LEU A 164 -24.72 -2.68 -21.36
C LEU A 164 -25.79 -2.99 -22.42
N LYS A 165 -26.78 -2.11 -22.57
CA LYS A 165 -27.82 -2.26 -23.61
C LYS A 165 -27.23 -2.27 -25.02
N GLU A 166 -26.23 -1.43 -25.26
CA GLU A 166 -25.52 -1.37 -26.54
C GLU A 166 -24.79 -2.69 -26.82
N VAL A 167 -23.96 -3.16 -25.89
CA VAL A 167 -23.21 -4.42 -26.03
C VAL A 167 -24.15 -5.61 -26.21
N GLU A 168 -25.21 -5.70 -25.41
CA GLU A 168 -26.23 -6.77 -25.52
C GLU A 168 -26.90 -6.76 -26.90
N THR A 169 -27.24 -5.58 -27.41
CA THR A 169 -27.90 -5.46 -28.72
C THR A 169 -26.94 -5.85 -29.85
N ILE A 170 -25.70 -5.37 -29.81
CA ILE A 170 -24.67 -5.73 -30.81
C ILE A 170 -24.40 -7.24 -30.75
N TYR A 171 -24.29 -7.81 -29.55
CA TYR A 171 -24.09 -9.25 -29.36
C TYR A 171 -25.21 -10.07 -29.99
N ALA A 172 -26.47 -9.67 -29.79
CA ALA A 172 -27.61 -10.34 -30.41
C ALA A 172 -27.59 -10.29 -31.95
N ILE A 173 -27.13 -9.18 -32.53
CA ILE A 173 -26.93 -9.04 -33.98
C ILE A 173 -25.82 -9.98 -34.46
N VAL A 174 -24.67 -9.96 -33.79
CA VAL A 174 -23.54 -10.84 -34.13
C VAL A 174 -23.98 -12.31 -34.07
N LYS A 175 -24.61 -12.74 -32.98
CA LYS A 175 -25.09 -14.12 -32.84
C LYS A 175 -26.14 -14.50 -33.89
N HIS A 176 -26.97 -13.56 -34.35
CA HIS A 176 -27.92 -13.83 -35.42
C HIS A 176 -27.23 -14.09 -36.77
N TYR A 177 -26.18 -13.33 -37.08
CA TYR A 177 -25.45 -13.45 -38.35
C TYR A 177 -24.33 -14.50 -38.35
N PHE A 178 -23.88 -14.92 -37.17
CA PHE A 178 -22.83 -15.92 -36.97
C PHE A 178 -23.31 -17.08 -36.07
N PRO A 179 -24.41 -17.79 -36.41
CA PRO A 179 -25.03 -18.75 -35.49
C PRO A 179 -24.18 -20.00 -35.19
N MET A 180 -23.19 -20.29 -36.03
CA MET A 180 -22.31 -21.47 -35.89
C MET A 180 -21.03 -21.17 -35.10
N GLU A 181 -20.72 -19.89 -34.89
CA GLU A 181 -19.54 -19.48 -34.12
C GLU A 181 -19.81 -19.64 -32.62
N ASP A 182 -18.73 -19.76 -31.85
CA ASP A 182 -18.82 -19.90 -30.40
C ASP A 182 -19.11 -18.57 -29.68
N LYS A 183 -19.43 -18.68 -28.39
CA LYS A 183 -19.72 -17.53 -27.52
C LYS A 183 -18.54 -16.56 -27.39
N ALA A 184 -17.31 -17.08 -27.42
CA ALA A 184 -16.09 -16.27 -27.30
C ALA A 184 -15.90 -15.38 -28.53
N PHE A 185 -16.16 -15.91 -29.73
CA PHE A 185 -16.19 -15.16 -30.96
C PHE A 185 -17.30 -14.09 -30.93
N HIS A 186 -18.51 -14.45 -30.50
CA HIS A 186 -19.64 -13.50 -30.46
C HIS A 186 -19.34 -12.29 -29.57
N ILE A 187 -18.82 -12.51 -28.36
CA ILE A 187 -18.51 -11.42 -27.44
C ILE A 187 -17.32 -10.59 -27.91
N ASP A 188 -16.29 -11.22 -28.47
CA ASP A 188 -15.11 -10.51 -28.98
C ASP A 188 -15.48 -9.54 -30.11
N LEU A 189 -16.23 -10.03 -31.10
CA LEU A 189 -16.69 -9.21 -32.23
C LEU A 189 -17.67 -8.13 -31.77
N ALA A 190 -18.64 -8.47 -30.92
CA ALA A 190 -19.60 -7.49 -30.40
C ALA A 190 -18.91 -6.38 -29.60
N TYR A 191 -17.99 -6.75 -28.71
CA TYR A 191 -17.23 -5.79 -27.92
C TYR A 191 -16.28 -4.96 -28.80
N SER A 192 -15.76 -5.49 -29.91
CA SER A 192 -14.98 -4.68 -30.85
C SER A 192 -15.80 -3.58 -31.52
N TYR A 193 -17.03 -3.88 -31.97
CA TYR A 193 -17.92 -2.87 -32.56
C TYR A 193 -18.30 -1.80 -31.53
N PHE A 194 -18.60 -2.23 -30.30
CA PHE A 194 -18.87 -1.32 -29.19
C PHE A 194 -17.67 -0.43 -28.86
N PHE A 195 -16.47 -1.02 -28.70
CA PHE A 195 -15.30 -0.31 -28.18
C PHE A 195 -14.62 0.55 -29.24
N GLN A 196 -14.40 0.03 -30.45
CA GLN A 196 -13.71 0.75 -31.53
C GLN A 196 -14.67 1.54 -32.43
N GLY A 197 -15.93 1.12 -32.50
CA GLY A 197 -16.89 1.66 -33.45
C GLY A 197 -16.80 0.99 -34.82
N ILE A 198 -17.78 1.28 -35.68
CA ILE A 198 -17.76 0.89 -37.09
C ILE A 198 -16.90 1.91 -37.86
N GLY A 199 -15.84 1.45 -38.54
CA GLY A 199 -14.84 2.34 -39.15
C GLY A 199 -15.32 3.17 -40.36
N VAL A 200 -14.51 4.15 -40.77
CA VAL A 200 -14.74 4.99 -41.98
C VAL A 200 -14.37 4.24 -43.28
N GLN A 201 -13.40 3.31 -43.22
CA GLN A 201 -12.98 2.41 -44.33
C GLN A 201 -14.18 1.61 -44.88
N ASP A 202 -15.13 1.36 -43.99
CA ASP A 202 -16.31 0.55 -44.15
C ASP A 202 -17.38 1.30 -44.98
N LEU A 203 -17.42 2.64 -44.93
CA LEU A 203 -18.36 3.45 -45.72
C LEU A 203 -18.15 3.30 -47.24
N ARG A 204 -16.95 2.93 -47.69
CA ARG A 204 -16.63 2.71 -49.12
C ARG A 204 -17.13 1.37 -49.68
N TYR A 205 -17.54 0.43 -48.84
CA TYR A 205 -18.06 -0.88 -49.26
C TYR A 205 -19.60 -0.99 -49.23
N ALA A 206 -20.31 0.09 -48.87
CA ALA A 206 -21.76 0.12 -48.72
C ALA A 206 -22.56 -0.02 -50.04
N GLN A 207 -21.92 -0.20 -51.20
CA GLN A 207 -22.59 -0.28 -52.49
C GLN A 207 -22.77 -1.69 -53.07
N LYS A 208 -22.38 -2.77 -52.37
CA LYS A 208 -22.70 -4.14 -52.82
C LYS A 208 -23.37 -4.97 -51.74
N SER A 209 -24.37 -5.76 -52.15
CA SER A 209 -24.94 -6.84 -51.36
C SER A 209 -23.92 -7.96 -51.23
N SER A 210 -23.02 -7.87 -50.26
CA SER A 210 -22.13 -8.99 -49.94
C SER A 210 -22.93 -10.12 -49.29
N LYS A 211 -22.65 -11.36 -49.67
CA LYS A 211 -23.15 -12.54 -48.92
C LYS A 211 -22.42 -12.71 -47.59
N ASP A 212 -21.32 -11.98 -47.39
CA ASP A 212 -20.46 -12.00 -46.22
C ASP A 212 -21.24 -11.70 -44.92
N PRO A 213 -21.22 -12.59 -43.93
CA PRO A 213 -21.82 -12.37 -42.61
C PRO A 213 -21.35 -11.10 -41.90
N TYR A 214 -20.09 -10.66 -42.07
CA TYR A 214 -19.58 -9.43 -41.45
C TYR A 214 -20.31 -8.18 -41.96
N ASP A 215 -20.47 -8.06 -43.29
CA ASP A 215 -21.22 -6.98 -43.93
C ASP A 215 -22.70 -7.00 -43.50
N LYS A 216 -23.29 -8.19 -43.29
CA LYS A 216 -24.67 -8.31 -42.78
C LYS A 216 -24.82 -7.85 -41.34
N ALA A 217 -23.91 -8.26 -40.44
CA ALA A 217 -23.93 -7.83 -39.04
C ALA A 217 -23.76 -6.31 -38.94
N ARG A 218 -22.81 -5.75 -39.69
CA ARG A 218 -22.61 -4.31 -39.79
C ARG A 218 -23.84 -3.58 -40.32
N LYS A 219 -24.46 -4.08 -41.40
CA LYS A 219 -25.71 -3.53 -41.93
C LYS A 219 -26.84 -3.59 -40.91
N GLY A 220 -26.93 -4.65 -40.11
CA GLY A 220 -27.89 -4.76 -39.01
C GLY A 220 -27.70 -3.63 -37.98
N ILE A 221 -26.46 -3.36 -37.57
CA ILE A 221 -26.14 -2.25 -36.66
C ILE A 221 -26.53 -0.90 -37.28
N MET A 222 -26.15 -0.66 -38.54
CA MET A 222 -26.47 0.59 -39.25
C MET A 222 -27.98 0.80 -39.42
N GLN A 223 -28.74 -0.26 -39.69
CA GLN A 223 -30.20 -0.18 -39.84
C GLN A 223 -30.88 0.21 -38.52
N ILE A 224 -30.41 -0.30 -37.38
CA ILE A 224 -30.91 0.13 -36.07
C ILE A 224 -30.63 1.63 -35.84
N ASN A 225 -29.43 2.10 -36.19
CA ASN A 225 -29.11 3.53 -36.07
C ASN A 225 -29.98 4.43 -36.98
N LEU A 226 -30.37 3.94 -38.16
CA LEU A 226 -31.31 4.66 -39.05
C LEU A 226 -32.70 4.82 -38.42
N ILE A 227 -33.20 3.80 -37.69
CA ILE A 227 -34.47 3.89 -36.95
C ILE A 227 -34.43 5.04 -35.95
N HIS A 228 -33.31 5.21 -35.24
CA HIS A 228 -33.11 6.34 -34.32
C HIS A 228 -33.07 7.70 -35.04
N LYS A 229 -32.32 7.79 -36.15
CA LYS A 229 -32.20 9.04 -36.94
C LYS A 229 -33.56 9.51 -37.44
N ASN A 230 -34.40 8.58 -37.86
CA ASN A 230 -35.70 8.87 -38.45
C ASN A 230 -36.83 9.07 -37.43
N ARG A 231 -36.54 9.09 -36.12
CA ARG A 231 -37.57 9.10 -35.06
C ARG A 231 -38.63 8.01 -35.28
N GLY A 232 -38.22 6.82 -35.74
CA GLY A 232 -39.14 5.73 -36.08
C GLY A 232 -39.94 5.89 -37.38
N GLY A 233 -39.74 6.98 -38.14
CA GLY A 233 -40.41 7.25 -39.41
C GLY A 233 -39.64 6.75 -40.65
N ALA A 234 -40.06 5.61 -41.19
CA ALA A 234 -39.69 5.00 -42.48
C ALA A 234 -38.74 3.76 -42.42
N ALA A 235 -39.33 2.62 -42.82
CA ALA A 235 -38.85 1.24 -43.03
C ALA A 235 -38.73 0.33 -41.78
N PRO A 236 -39.25 -0.91 -41.86
CA PRO A 236 -40.30 -1.45 -40.98
C PRO A 236 -39.92 -1.34 -39.49
N GLY A 237 -40.58 -0.41 -38.79
CA GLY A 237 -40.31 -0.12 -37.38
C GLY A 237 -40.42 -1.34 -36.48
N LEU A 238 -39.62 -1.39 -35.40
CA LEU A 238 -39.52 -2.45 -34.36
C LEU A 238 -39.28 -3.90 -34.88
N ASN A 239 -40.03 -4.36 -35.87
CA ASN A 239 -39.86 -5.60 -36.63
C ASN A 239 -38.46 -5.73 -37.26
N GLY A 240 -37.81 -4.61 -37.64
CA GLY A 240 -36.43 -4.60 -38.10
C GLY A 240 -35.42 -5.07 -37.03
N ILE A 241 -35.62 -4.70 -35.76
CA ILE A 241 -34.70 -5.10 -34.67
C ILE A 241 -34.83 -6.59 -34.41
N ALA A 242 -36.07 -7.08 -34.32
CA ALA A 242 -36.38 -8.50 -34.19
C ALA A 242 -35.76 -9.32 -35.34
N HIS A 243 -35.84 -8.82 -36.57
CA HIS A 243 -35.19 -9.42 -37.74
C HIS A 243 -33.67 -9.48 -37.59
N HIS A 244 -33.00 -8.37 -37.23
CA HIS A 244 -31.53 -8.33 -37.14
C HIS A 244 -30.95 -9.01 -35.90
N THR A 245 -31.75 -9.20 -34.84
CA THR A 245 -31.32 -9.83 -33.59
C THR A 245 -31.79 -11.27 -33.45
N GLY A 246 -32.59 -11.77 -34.40
CA GLY A 246 -33.22 -13.08 -34.33
C GLY A 246 -34.20 -13.21 -33.16
N ASN A 247 -35.03 -12.19 -32.92
CA ASN A 247 -36.00 -12.08 -31.82
C ASN A 247 -35.41 -12.07 -30.40
N ARG A 248 -34.08 -11.94 -30.25
CA ARG A 248 -33.41 -11.93 -28.94
C ARG A 248 -33.59 -10.60 -28.21
N ILE A 249 -33.69 -9.50 -28.95
CA ILE A 249 -33.95 -8.17 -28.40
C ILE A 249 -35.38 -7.76 -28.78
N LYS A 250 -36.21 -7.54 -27.76
CA LYS A 250 -37.62 -7.15 -27.92
C LYS A 250 -37.85 -5.64 -27.85
N LYS A 251 -36.89 -4.90 -27.28
CA LYS A 251 -36.98 -3.45 -27.06
C LYS A 251 -35.80 -2.77 -27.72
N LEU A 252 -36.08 -1.71 -28.48
CA LEU A 252 -35.02 -0.90 -29.06
C LEU A 252 -34.22 -0.19 -27.95
N PRO A 253 -32.90 -0.33 -27.90
CA PRO A 253 -32.10 0.40 -26.92
C PRO A 253 -32.18 1.90 -27.24
N HIS A 254 -32.09 2.77 -26.24
CA HIS A 254 -32.17 4.22 -26.47
C HIS A 254 -30.81 4.79 -26.87
N CYS A 255 -30.03 4.05 -27.63
CA CYS A 255 -28.61 4.32 -27.85
C CYS A 255 -28.26 4.08 -29.31
N TRP A 256 -27.26 4.82 -29.79
CA TRP A 256 -26.68 4.52 -31.09
C TRP A 256 -25.63 3.43 -30.92
N LEU A 257 -25.67 2.45 -31.81
CA LEU A 257 -24.84 1.27 -31.76
C LEU A 257 -23.55 1.48 -32.58
N GLY A 258 -22.40 1.07 -32.04
CA GLY A 258 -21.16 0.94 -32.80
C GLY A 258 -20.54 2.29 -33.19
N TYR A 259 -20.67 3.31 -32.35
CA TYR A 259 -19.98 4.59 -32.53
C TYR A 259 -18.56 4.60 -31.95
N GLY A 260 -18.23 3.61 -31.11
CA GLY A 260 -16.92 3.49 -30.49
C GLY A 260 -16.81 4.30 -29.21
N HIS A 261 -16.33 3.64 -28.15
CA HIS A 261 -16.19 4.21 -26.80
C HIS A 261 -14.75 4.18 -26.27
N SER A 262 -13.79 3.82 -27.12
CA SER A 262 -12.39 3.61 -26.73
C SER A 262 -11.72 4.85 -26.12
N SER A 263 -12.16 6.06 -26.45
CA SER A 263 -11.65 7.29 -25.84
C SER A 263 -11.95 7.34 -24.34
N GLN A 264 -13.22 7.29 -23.95
CA GLN A 264 -13.64 7.37 -22.54
C GLN A 264 -13.34 6.07 -21.78
N LEU A 265 -13.76 4.92 -22.31
CA LEU A 265 -13.59 3.63 -21.65
C LEU A 265 -12.13 3.16 -21.60
N GLY A 266 -11.31 3.58 -22.57
CA GLY A 266 -9.88 3.26 -22.56
C GLY A 266 -9.15 3.87 -21.38
N HIS A 267 -9.46 5.12 -21.01
CA HIS A 267 -8.90 5.76 -19.81
C HIS A 267 -9.41 5.09 -18.53
N TYR A 268 -10.70 4.81 -18.46
CA TYR A 268 -11.33 4.13 -17.33
C TYR A 268 -10.69 2.76 -17.04
N TYR A 269 -10.66 1.85 -18.01
CA TYR A 269 -10.10 0.51 -17.80
C TYR A 269 -8.61 0.55 -17.54
N ARG A 270 -7.87 1.46 -18.19
CA ARG A 270 -6.43 1.61 -17.96
C ARG A 270 -6.16 2.05 -16.53
N HIS A 271 -6.85 3.06 -16.02
CA HIS A 271 -6.64 3.51 -14.64
C HIS A 271 -7.05 2.41 -13.66
N LEU A 272 -8.22 1.78 -13.84
CA LEU A 272 -8.67 0.68 -12.98
C LEU A 272 -7.64 -0.47 -12.95
N TYR A 273 -7.16 -0.91 -14.12
CA TYR A 273 -6.14 -1.96 -14.23
C TYR A 273 -4.81 -1.56 -13.57
N GLN A 274 -4.35 -0.31 -13.75
CA GLN A 274 -3.11 0.15 -13.13
C GLN A 274 -3.23 0.24 -11.61
N THR A 275 -4.39 0.67 -11.07
CA THR A 275 -4.63 0.67 -9.62
C THR A 275 -4.59 -0.74 -9.06
N VAL A 276 -5.25 -1.70 -9.72
CA VAL A 276 -5.24 -3.10 -9.30
C VAL A 276 -3.82 -3.67 -9.36
N LYS A 277 -3.13 -3.47 -10.47
CA LYS A 277 -1.74 -3.92 -10.66
C LYS A 277 -0.78 -3.31 -9.65
N PHE A 278 -0.94 -2.02 -9.30
CA PHE A 278 -0.12 -1.34 -8.31
C PHE A 278 -0.20 -2.06 -6.96
N VAL A 279 -1.40 -2.33 -6.45
CA VAL A 279 -1.58 -3.02 -5.17
C VAL A 279 -1.13 -4.49 -5.26
N ALA A 280 -1.54 -5.20 -6.31
CA ALA A 280 -1.30 -6.64 -6.43
C ALA A 280 0.20 -6.99 -6.56
N LYS A 281 0.99 -6.12 -7.19
CA LYS A 281 2.43 -6.35 -7.43
C LYS A 281 3.36 -5.91 -6.30
N GLU A 282 2.85 -5.27 -5.24
CA GLU A 282 3.69 -4.97 -4.08
C GLU A 282 4.21 -6.27 -3.43
N PRO A 283 5.43 -6.28 -2.85
CA PRO A 283 5.96 -7.45 -2.17
C PRO A 283 5.11 -7.85 -0.96
N GLU A 284 4.92 -9.15 -0.72
CA GLU A 284 4.11 -9.63 0.41
C GLU A 284 4.78 -9.38 1.78
N GLU A 285 6.10 -9.16 1.80
CA GLU A 285 6.84 -8.71 2.99
C GLU A 285 6.49 -7.27 3.37
N PHE A 286 6.00 -6.47 2.42
CA PHE A 286 5.58 -5.10 2.64
C PHE A 286 4.07 -5.00 2.92
N ILE A 287 3.24 -5.63 2.07
CA ILE A 287 1.79 -5.66 2.19
C ILE A 287 1.32 -7.09 2.01
N SER A 288 0.74 -7.67 3.06
CA SER A 288 0.18 -9.02 3.04
C SER A 288 -0.94 -9.16 2.01
N TYR A 289 -1.26 -10.40 1.63
CA TYR A 289 -2.34 -10.66 0.68
C TYR A 289 -3.70 -10.16 1.19
N GLU A 290 -3.97 -10.30 2.48
CA GLU A 290 -5.18 -9.81 3.16
C GLU A 290 -5.27 -8.27 3.09
N GLU A 291 -4.16 -7.57 3.31
CA GLU A 291 -4.11 -6.11 3.16
C GLU A 291 -4.35 -5.70 1.70
N LYS A 292 -3.71 -6.39 0.73
CA LYS A 292 -3.98 -6.16 -0.70
C LYS A 292 -5.45 -6.38 -1.05
N ARG A 293 -6.06 -7.45 -0.55
CA ARG A 293 -7.50 -7.74 -0.71
C ARG A 293 -8.35 -6.64 -0.09
N SER A 294 -7.96 -6.10 1.05
CA SER A 294 -8.64 -4.97 1.68
C SER A 294 -8.63 -3.70 0.79
N TYR A 295 -7.46 -3.30 0.28
CA TYR A 295 -7.36 -2.15 -0.63
C TYR A 295 -8.19 -2.36 -1.92
N LEU A 296 -8.09 -3.53 -2.52
CA LEU A 296 -8.83 -3.82 -3.76
C LEU A 296 -10.33 -3.99 -3.54
N ARG A 297 -10.75 -4.41 -2.33
CA ARG A 297 -12.15 -4.37 -1.91
C ARG A 297 -12.66 -2.93 -1.81
N THR A 298 -11.85 -2.00 -1.26
CA THR A 298 -12.19 -0.56 -1.23
C THR A 298 -12.33 0.03 -2.63
N LEU A 299 -11.45 -0.34 -3.56
CA LEU A 299 -11.56 0.05 -4.97
C LEU A 299 -12.82 -0.54 -5.61
N ARG A 300 -13.05 -1.85 -5.47
CA ARG A 300 -14.24 -2.53 -6.00
C ARG A 300 -15.54 -1.93 -5.47
N ALA A 301 -15.59 -1.52 -4.20
CA ALA A 301 -16.77 -0.91 -3.61
C ALA A 301 -17.19 0.41 -4.29
N GLN A 302 -16.32 1.04 -5.09
CA GLN A 302 -16.68 2.20 -5.91
C GLN A 302 -17.38 1.84 -7.22
N LEU A 303 -17.24 0.59 -7.68
CA LEU A 303 -17.78 0.08 -8.94
C LEU A 303 -19.24 -0.34 -8.77
N SER A 304 -20.13 0.26 -9.56
CA SER A 304 -21.51 -0.22 -9.69
C SER A 304 -21.57 -1.63 -10.28
N ASN A 305 -22.71 -2.30 -10.13
CA ASN A 305 -22.92 -3.63 -10.69
C ASN A 305 -22.84 -3.60 -12.22
N GLU A 306 -23.26 -2.49 -12.85
CA GLU A 306 -23.15 -2.27 -14.28
C GLU A 306 -21.70 -2.08 -14.74
N GLU A 307 -20.88 -1.39 -13.94
CA GLU A 307 -19.44 -1.27 -14.16
C GLU A 307 -18.75 -2.64 -14.06
N GLN A 308 -19.13 -3.47 -13.09
CA GLN A 308 -18.62 -4.84 -12.95
C GLN A 308 -19.06 -5.74 -14.11
N ALA A 309 -20.29 -5.59 -14.62
CA ALA A 309 -20.77 -6.30 -15.80
C ALA A 309 -20.01 -5.87 -17.07
N MET A 310 -19.75 -4.57 -17.24
CA MET A 310 -18.93 -4.07 -18.34
C MET A 310 -17.48 -4.56 -18.26
N LEU A 311 -16.90 -4.59 -17.05
CA LEU A 311 -15.58 -5.18 -16.81
C LEU A 311 -15.55 -6.68 -17.13
N PHE A 312 -16.61 -7.42 -16.80
CA PHE A 312 -16.76 -8.82 -17.17
C PHE A 312 -16.70 -9.03 -18.70
N TYR A 313 -17.44 -8.23 -19.49
CA TYR A 313 -17.37 -8.34 -20.94
C TYR A 313 -16.03 -7.90 -21.51
N ASN A 314 -15.42 -6.86 -20.93
CA ASN A 314 -14.05 -6.48 -21.29
C ASN A 314 -13.10 -7.65 -21.08
N TYR A 315 -13.15 -8.31 -19.92
CA TYR A 315 -12.36 -9.48 -19.56
C TYR A 315 -12.61 -10.67 -20.51
N LYS A 316 -13.87 -10.99 -20.82
CA LYS A 316 -14.22 -12.10 -21.73
C LYS A 316 -13.88 -11.82 -23.20
N SER A 317 -13.73 -10.56 -23.58
CA SER A 317 -13.20 -10.16 -24.89
C SER A 317 -11.67 -10.14 -24.91
N LYS A 318 -11.05 -10.07 -26.09
CA LYS A 318 -9.58 -9.96 -26.18
C LYS A 318 -9.01 -8.69 -25.53
N TYR A 319 -9.81 -7.63 -25.39
CA TYR A 319 -9.39 -6.34 -24.84
C TYR A 319 -8.99 -6.40 -23.36
N GLY A 320 -9.62 -7.28 -22.59
CA GLY A 320 -9.39 -7.45 -21.15
C GLY A 320 -8.64 -8.74 -20.79
N SER A 321 -8.06 -9.44 -21.75
CA SER A 321 -7.34 -10.70 -21.53
C SER A 321 -6.19 -10.63 -20.51
N LYS A 322 -5.70 -9.42 -20.19
CA LYS A 322 -4.64 -9.22 -19.18
C LYS A 322 -5.14 -9.25 -17.74
N TRP A 323 -6.45 -9.13 -17.52
CA TRP A 323 -7.03 -9.17 -16.17
C TRP A 323 -6.72 -10.49 -15.47
N ASP A 324 -6.98 -11.61 -16.15
CA ASP A 324 -6.54 -12.93 -15.74
C ASP A 324 -5.72 -13.57 -16.88
N SER A 325 -4.41 -13.62 -16.71
CA SER A 325 -3.43 -14.25 -17.58
C SER A 325 -2.54 -15.21 -16.77
N PRO A 326 -1.65 -16.01 -17.38
CA PRO A 326 -0.70 -16.82 -16.61
C PRO A 326 0.14 -16.03 -15.60
N GLU A 327 0.30 -14.72 -15.80
CA GLU A 327 1.06 -13.82 -14.91
C GLU A 327 0.20 -13.12 -13.86
N ASN A 328 -1.11 -12.93 -14.10
CA ASN A 328 -1.98 -12.12 -13.24
C ASN A 328 -3.31 -12.82 -13.04
N LYS A 329 -3.87 -12.78 -11.83
CA LYS A 329 -5.20 -13.33 -11.52
C LYS A 329 -6.05 -12.27 -10.81
N PHE A 330 -6.25 -11.12 -11.44
CA PHE A 330 -6.88 -9.98 -10.80
C PHE A 330 -8.38 -10.16 -10.56
N ILE A 331 -9.11 -10.76 -11.51
CA ILE A 331 -10.53 -11.06 -11.34
C ILE A 331 -10.72 -12.14 -10.28
N THR A 332 -9.94 -13.21 -10.37
CA THR A 332 -10.07 -14.39 -9.49
C THR A 332 -9.44 -14.19 -8.12
N ASP A 333 -8.12 -14.02 -8.02
CA ASP A 333 -7.43 -13.94 -6.73
C ASP A 333 -7.85 -12.70 -5.94
N TYR A 334 -8.21 -11.59 -6.58
CA TYR A 334 -8.57 -10.36 -5.88
C TYR A 334 -10.05 -10.01 -5.92
N ARG A 335 -10.89 -10.83 -6.58
CA ARG A 335 -12.36 -10.64 -6.67
C ARG A 335 -12.72 -9.24 -7.14
N MET A 336 -12.09 -8.77 -8.22
CA MET A 336 -12.43 -7.46 -8.81
C MET A 336 -13.85 -7.44 -9.40
N ILE A 337 -14.43 -8.60 -9.67
CA ILE A 337 -15.84 -8.79 -10.00
C ILE A 337 -16.41 -9.74 -8.95
N HIS A 338 -17.31 -9.25 -8.11
CA HIS A 338 -17.86 -10.00 -6.98
C HIS A 338 -19.37 -9.77 -6.79
N ASN A 339 -19.83 -8.54 -7.01
CA ASN A 339 -21.23 -8.11 -6.87
C ASN A 339 -22.02 -8.28 -8.20
N LEU A 340 -21.60 -9.23 -9.05
CA LEU A 340 -22.21 -9.44 -10.35
C LEU A 340 -23.24 -10.57 -10.28
N ASN A 341 -24.41 -10.34 -10.88
CA ASN A 341 -25.52 -11.28 -10.96
C ASN A 341 -25.77 -11.63 -12.45
N ASN A 342 -26.09 -12.90 -12.72
CA ASN A 342 -26.58 -13.39 -14.02
C ASN A 342 -27.71 -12.53 -14.63
N GLY A 343 -28.55 -11.88 -13.82
CA GLY A 343 -29.61 -10.98 -14.30
C GLY A 343 -29.12 -9.71 -15.01
N LEU A 344 -27.85 -9.34 -14.82
CA LEU A 344 -27.17 -8.26 -15.57
C LEU A 344 -26.35 -8.79 -16.75
N LEU A 345 -26.29 -10.11 -16.92
CA LEU A 345 -25.54 -10.75 -18.00
C LEU A 345 -26.39 -10.89 -19.26
N ILE A 346 -25.71 -10.83 -20.41
CA ILE A 346 -26.26 -11.24 -21.69
C ILE A 346 -26.67 -12.71 -21.56
N TYR A 347 -27.85 -13.05 -22.08
CA TYR A 347 -28.56 -14.33 -21.94
C TYR A 347 -27.76 -15.62 -22.25
N ASP A 348 -26.55 -15.53 -22.81
CA ASP A 348 -25.65 -16.66 -23.09
C ASP A 348 -24.59 -16.91 -22.01
N PHE A 349 -24.47 -16.01 -21.04
CA PHE A 349 -23.47 -16.07 -19.98
C PHE A 349 -24.12 -16.44 -18.64
N ASP A 350 -23.47 -17.37 -17.95
CA ASP A 350 -23.81 -17.78 -16.59
C ASP A 350 -22.53 -17.83 -15.75
N LEU A 351 -22.47 -17.11 -14.63
CA LEU A 351 -21.26 -17.00 -13.82
C LEU A 351 -20.77 -18.34 -13.28
N LYS A 352 -21.65 -19.31 -13.03
CA LYS A 352 -21.24 -20.64 -12.54
C LYS A 352 -20.52 -21.41 -13.63
N GLU A 353 -20.99 -21.32 -14.88
CA GLU A 353 -20.33 -21.92 -16.03
C GLU A 353 -19.03 -21.18 -16.39
N GLU A 354 -19.07 -19.85 -16.42
CA GLU A 354 -17.96 -19.01 -16.88
C GLU A 354 -16.71 -19.04 -16.01
N PHE A 355 -16.87 -19.38 -14.73
CA PHE A 355 -15.80 -19.52 -13.76
C PHE A 355 -15.65 -20.97 -13.28
N ASP A 356 -16.33 -21.91 -13.93
CA ASP A 356 -16.30 -23.34 -13.59
C ASP A 356 -16.51 -23.61 -12.08
N LEU A 357 -17.46 -22.91 -11.47
CA LEU A 357 -17.66 -22.93 -10.01
C LEU A 357 -18.03 -24.32 -9.49
N LYS A 358 -18.55 -25.20 -10.37
CA LYS A 358 -18.88 -26.60 -10.03
C LYS A 358 -17.64 -27.44 -9.75
N ASN A 359 -16.51 -27.13 -10.39
CA ASN A 359 -15.26 -27.89 -10.25
C ASN A 359 -14.28 -27.26 -9.25
N ASN A 360 -14.74 -26.36 -8.38
CA ASN A 360 -13.91 -25.68 -7.36
C ASN A 360 -12.64 -25.04 -7.95
N PRO A 361 -12.79 -23.94 -8.71
CA PRO A 361 -11.66 -23.34 -9.43
C PRO A 361 -10.59 -22.85 -8.45
N GLN A 362 -9.33 -22.95 -8.85
CA GLN A 362 -8.20 -22.52 -8.02
C GLN A 362 -7.98 -21.01 -8.06
N TYR A 363 -8.34 -20.34 -6.96
CA TYR A 363 -8.04 -18.95 -6.67
C TYR A 363 -7.62 -18.78 -5.21
N ARG A 364 -6.88 -17.71 -4.90
CA ARG A 364 -6.42 -17.41 -3.54
C ARG A 364 -7.57 -17.01 -2.61
N LYS A 365 -7.47 -17.43 -1.35
CA LYS A 365 -8.42 -17.12 -0.27
C LYS A 365 -7.71 -16.47 0.91
N GLU A 366 -8.42 -15.61 1.63
CA GLU A 366 -7.96 -15.02 2.89
C GLU A 366 -7.81 -16.11 3.97
N ILE A 367 -6.75 -16.04 4.79
CA ILE A 367 -6.50 -17.02 5.84
C ILE A 367 -7.61 -16.96 6.90
N GLY A 368 -8.18 -18.12 7.26
CA GLY A 368 -9.20 -18.22 8.31
C GLY A 368 -10.60 -17.81 7.88
N ARG A 369 -10.84 -17.68 6.57
CA ARG A 369 -12.14 -17.29 6.01
C ARG A 369 -12.74 -18.41 5.15
N ASP A 370 -13.64 -19.17 5.75
CA ASP A 370 -14.29 -20.32 5.10
C ASP A 370 -15.27 -19.90 3.99
N ASP A 371 -15.83 -18.69 4.09
CA ASP A 371 -16.82 -18.09 3.18
C ASP A 371 -16.21 -17.15 2.12
N ASP A 372 -14.90 -17.25 1.83
CA ASP A 372 -14.24 -16.39 0.84
C ASP A 372 -14.55 -16.82 -0.62
N HIS A 373 -15.83 -16.77 -1.00
CA HIS A 373 -16.33 -17.13 -2.32
C HIS A 373 -15.98 -16.09 -3.39
N LEU A 374 -16.04 -16.49 -4.67
CA LEU A 374 -15.72 -15.61 -5.79
C LEU A 374 -16.81 -14.56 -6.02
N PHE A 375 -18.08 -14.93 -5.83
CA PHE A 375 -19.25 -14.05 -5.99
C PHE A 375 -20.19 -14.09 -4.78
N GLU A 376 -20.87 -12.98 -4.51
CA GLU A 376 -21.80 -12.85 -3.37
C GLU A 376 -22.98 -13.84 -3.45
N PHE A 377 -23.48 -14.15 -4.66
CA PHE A 377 -24.60 -15.09 -4.79
C PHE A 377 -24.26 -16.49 -4.28
N GLN A 378 -22.98 -16.85 -4.14
CA GLN A 378 -22.58 -18.14 -3.60
C GLN A 378 -22.90 -18.26 -2.10
N GLU A 379 -23.00 -17.14 -1.38
CA GLU A 379 -23.36 -17.12 0.05
C GLU A 379 -24.85 -17.40 0.27
N TYR A 380 -25.72 -16.92 -0.62
CA TYR A 380 -27.18 -17.05 -0.48
C TYR A 380 -27.74 -18.41 -0.91
N TRP A 381 -27.00 -19.16 -1.71
CA TRP A 381 -27.44 -20.42 -2.34
C TRP A 381 -26.47 -21.59 -2.06
N GLY A 382 -25.62 -21.44 -1.04
CA GLY A 382 -24.61 -22.41 -0.60
C GLY A 382 -25.21 -23.61 0.12
#